data_AF-A0A6N8Y9L9-F1
#
_entry.id   AF-A0A6N8Y9L9-F1
#
_cell.length_a   1.000
_cell.length_b   1.000
_cell.length_c   1.000
_cell.angle_alpha   90.00
_cell.angle_beta   90.00
_cell.angle_gamma   90.00
#
_symmetry.space_group_name_H-M   'P 1'
#
loop_
_entity.id
_entity.type
_entity.pdbx_description
1 polymer ?
#
loop_
_entity_poly.entity_id
_entity_poly.type
_entity_poly.pdbx_seq_one_letter_code
_entity_poly.pdbx_strand_id
1 'polypeptide(L)'
;MSSGAERLDAGRGATWAAMGMKVALALAFVVALTVPLDQLEGKGMAFRFPLFMLSAAIVPLAWRRRFRPYPATADVLVVAPFLLDTLGNLAGLYDAYDATDDVLHTINWILLVAAFHAWRYRRGGSTAAMSGRDAWLLGAGIGALAIVGWEIAEWIVAETGAGGGLALTYGDTVGDLALSTAGGMLGSWLGVRYLAAHERSR
;
A
#
# COMPACT_ATOMS: atom_id res chain seq x y z
N MET A 1 -19.73 18.95 -3.85
CA MET A 1 -19.10 18.49 -5.11
C MET A 1 -18.49 17.11 -4.86
N SER A 2 -18.51 16.21 -5.84
CA SER A 2 -17.89 14.88 -5.69
C SER A 2 -16.36 14.98 -5.74
N SER A 3 -15.70 14.22 -4.86
CA SER A 3 -14.23 14.17 -4.82
C SER A 3 -13.66 13.46 -6.04
N GLY A 4 -12.36 13.62 -6.32
CA GLY A 4 -11.71 12.87 -7.38
C GLY A 4 -11.80 11.36 -7.17
N ALA A 5 -11.63 10.90 -5.94
CA ALA A 5 -11.84 9.50 -5.56
C ALA A 5 -13.26 9.02 -5.88
N GLU A 6 -14.28 9.81 -5.54
CA GLU A 6 -15.68 9.45 -5.82
C GLU A 6 -15.98 9.36 -7.32
N ARG A 7 -15.35 10.21 -8.14
CA ARG A 7 -15.48 10.14 -9.61
C ARG A 7 -14.86 8.87 -10.18
N LEU A 8 -13.69 8.46 -9.68
CA LEU A 8 -13.05 7.20 -10.08
C LEU A 8 -13.89 5.99 -9.66
N ASP A 9 -14.50 6.06 -8.48
CA ASP A 9 -15.33 4.99 -7.91
C ASP A 9 -16.74 4.88 -8.54
N ALA A 10 -17.17 5.88 -9.31
CA ALA A 10 -18.50 5.89 -9.92
C ALA A 10 -18.69 4.79 -10.98
N GLY A 11 -17.60 4.37 -11.63
CA GLY A 11 -17.61 3.32 -12.63
C GLY A 11 -17.53 1.92 -12.02
N ARG A 12 -18.22 0.95 -12.64
CA ARG A 12 -18.06 -0.48 -12.29
C ARG A 12 -16.64 -0.99 -12.49
N GLY A 13 -15.88 -0.39 -13.41
CA GLY A 13 -14.49 -0.76 -13.70
C GLY A 13 -13.58 -0.70 -12.48
N ALA A 14 -13.73 0.31 -11.62
CA ALA A 14 -12.92 0.42 -10.40
C ALA A 14 -13.20 -0.75 -9.44
N THR A 15 -14.47 -1.14 -9.28
CA THR A 15 -14.84 -2.28 -8.44
C THR A 15 -14.31 -3.59 -9.01
N TRP A 16 -14.38 -3.79 -10.34
CA TRP A 16 -13.78 -4.94 -10.99
C TRP A 16 -12.26 -4.99 -10.83
N ALA A 17 -11.58 -3.86 -10.95
CA ALA A 17 -10.14 -3.77 -10.70
C ALA A 17 -9.81 -4.18 -9.26
N ALA A 18 -10.55 -3.66 -8.27
CA ALA A 18 -10.36 -4.02 -6.86
C ALA A 18 -10.55 -5.52 -6.62
N MET A 19 -11.61 -6.13 -7.19
CA MET A 19 -11.84 -7.58 -7.10
C MET A 19 -10.71 -8.36 -7.78
N GLY A 20 -10.30 -7.94 -8.99
CA GLY A 20 -9.22 -8.56 -9.75
C GLY A 20 -7.90 -8.57 -8.98
N MET A 21 -7.52 -7.46 -8.34
CA MET A 21 -6.28 -7.39 -7.56
C MET A 21 -6.30 -8.31 -6.34
N LYS A 22 -7.44 -8.45 -5.66
CA LYS A 22 -7.57 -9.36 -4.52
C LYS A 22 -7.47 -10.82 -4.94
N VAL A 23 -8.12 -11.17 -6.05
CA VAL A 23 -8.03 -12.51 -6.63
C VAL A 23 -6.58 -12.78 -7.06
N ALA A 24 -5.93 -11.84 -7.74
CA ALA A 24 -4.53 -11.96 -8.13
C ALA A 24 -3.61 -12.15 -6.91
N LEU A 25 -3.80 -11.38 -5.84
CA LEU A 25 -3.02 -11.51 -4.61
C LEU A 25 -3.24 -12.87 -3.94
N ALA A 26 -4.49 -13.33 -3.86
CA ALA A 26 -4.79 -14.65 -3.30
C ALA A 26 -4.16 -15.78 -4.13
N LEU A 27 -4.26 -15.72 -5.46
CA LEU A 27 -3.65 -16.71 -6.35
C LEU A 27 -2.12 -16.67 -6.27
N ALA A 28 -1.52 -15.48 -6.18
CA ALA A 28 -0.08 -15.32 -6.00
C ALA A 28 0.40 -16.01 -4.71
N PHE A 29 -0.35 -15.87 -3.60
CA PHE A 29 -0.01 -16.59 -2.37
C PHE A 29 -0.28 -18.09 -2.44
N VAL A 30 -1.29 -18.54 -3.18
CA VAL A 30 -1.44 -19.99 -3.43
C VAL A 30 -0.18 -20.52 -4.09
N VAL A 31 0.35 -19.85 -5.12
CA VAL A 31 1.61 -20.25 -5.76
C VAL A 31 2.76 -20.17 -4.76
N ALA A 32 2.93 -19.04 -4.08
CA ALA A 32 4.07 -18.79 -3.18
C ALA A 32 4.18 -19.77 -2.01
N LEU A 33 3.05 -20.36 -1.57
CA LEU A 33 3.01 -21.26 -0.43
C LEU A 33 2.96 -22.75 -0.82
N THR A 34 2.69 -23.08 -2.09
CA THR A 34 2.48 -24.48 -2.51
C THR A 34 3.46 -24.96 -3.59
N VAL A 35 4.08 -24.04 -4.33
CA VAL A 35 5.07 -24.38 -5.36
C VAL A 35 6.48 -24.20 -4.76
N PRO A 36 7.32 -25.25 -4.76
CA PRO A 36 8.70 -25.14 -4.27
C PRO A 36 9.53 -24.36 -5.28
N LEU A 37 9.71 -23.06 -5.02
CA LEU A 37 10.47 -22.14 -5.85
C LEU A 37 11.68 -21.66 -5.03
N ASP A 38 12.89 -21.91 -5.55
CA ASP A 38 14.15 -21.59 -4.86
C ASP A 38 14.23 -20.10 -4.48
N GLN A 39 13.74 -19.20 -5.34
CA GLN A 39 13.73 -17.75 -5.09
C GLN A 39 12.84 -17.30 -3.91
N LEU A 40 11.97 -18.18 -3.39
CA LEU A 40 11.12 -17.90 -2.23
C LEU A 40 11.70 -18.41 -0.92
N GLU A 41 12.77 -19.21 -0.96
CA GLU A 41 13.44 -19.69 0.23
C GLU A 41 14.00 -18.50 1.02
N GLY A 42 13.76 -18.49 2.34
CA GLY A 42 14.24 -17.39 3.19
C GLY A 42 13.44 -16.08 3.10
N LYS A 43 12.44 -15.96 2.21
CA LYS A 43 11.67 -14.71 2.00
C LYS A 43 10.49 -14.53 2.96
N GLY A 44 10.27 -15.47 3.89
CA GLY A 44 9.21 -15.36 4.90
C GLY A 44 7.78 -15.28 4.36
N MET A 45 7.48 -15.86 3.18
CA MET A 45 6.17 -15.77 2.53
C MET A 45 5.00 -16.20 3.45
N ALA A 46 5.19 -17.24 4.26
CA ALA A 46 4.19 -17.68 5.23
C ALA A 46 3.90 -16.64 6.33
N PHE A 47 4.91 -15.89 6.75
CA PHE A 47 4.76 -14.80 7.73
C PHE A 47 4.11 -13.56 7.12
N ARG A 48 4.40 -13.28 5.84
CA ARG A 48 3.79 -12.18 5.07
C ARG A 48 2.31 -12.43 4.77
N PHE A 49 1.90 -13.68 4.54
CA PHE A 49 0.55 -14.02 4.10
C PHE A 49 -0.59 -13.39 4.92
N PRO A 50 -0.64 -13.48 6.27
CA PRO A 50 -1.73 -12.88 7.04
C PRO A 50 -1.83 -11.37 6.88
N LEU A 51 -0.69 -10.67 6.88
CA LEU A 51 -0.63 -9.22 6.74
C LEU A 51 -1.06 -8.79 5.32
N PHE A 52 -0.63 -9.53 4.30
CA PHE A 52 -0.93 -9.20 2.91
C PHE A 52 -2.40 -9.48 2.61
N MET A 53 -2.97 -10.57 3.13
CA MET A 53 -4.42 -10.85 3.04
C MET A 53 -5.26 -9.83 3.82
N LEU A 54 -4.74 -9.29 4.92
CA LEU A 54 -5.43 -8.23 5.66
C LEU A 54 -5.61 -6.97 4.79
N SER A 55 -4.67 -6.65 3.91
CA SER A 55 -4.80 -5.54 2.96
C SER A 55 -6.05 -5.69 2.06
N ALA A 56 -6.38 -6.91 1.63
CA ALA A 56 -7.55 -7.21 0.82
C ALA A 56 -8.88 -7.12 1.61
N ALA A 57 -8.81 -7.25 2.93
CA ALA A 57 -9.97 -7.23 3.82
C ALA A 57 -10.23 -5.86 4.46
N ILE A 58 -9.21 -5.01 4.65
CA ILE A 58 -9.33 -3.80 5.47
C ILE A 58 -10.36 -2.81 4.91
N VAL A 59 -10.34 -2.54 3.61
CA VAL A 59 -11.28 -1.60 2.98
C VAL A 59 -12.72 -2.09 3.00
N PRO A 60 -13.08 -3.33 2.60
CA PRO A 60 -14.46 -3.80 2.70
C PRO A 60 -14.96 -3.85 4.16
N LEU A 61 -14.09 -4.25 5.11
CA LEU A 61 -14.43 -4.28 6.54
C LEU A 61 -14.62 -2.88 7.14
N ALA A 62 -13.77 -1.92 6.76
CA ALA A 62 -13.88 -0.53 7.20
C ALA A 62 -15.08 0.17 6.54
N TRP A 63 -15.43 -0.19 5.30
CA TRP A 63 -16.48 0.46 4.53
C TRP A 63 -17.83 0.34 5.22
N ARG A 64 -18.21 -0.86 5.67
CA ARG A 64 -19.50 -1.13 6.35
C ARG A 64 -20.70 -0.47 5.66
N ARG A 65 -20.65 -0.30 4.33
CA ARG A 65 -21.66 0.42 3.52
C ARG A 65 -21.93 1.87 3.94
N ARG A 66 -21.01 2.52 4.65
CA ARG A 66 -21.15 3.89 5.20
C ARG A 66 -21.30 4.98 4.14
N PHE A 67 -20.83 4.74 2.93
CA PHE A 67 -20.97 5.67 1.80
C PHE A 67 -21.10 4.89 0.49
N ARG A 68 -21.68 5.49 -0.55
CA ARG A 68 -21.78 4.92 -1.89
C ARG A 68 -21.14 5.88 -2.90
N PRO A 69 -20.55 5.37 -4.01
CA PRO A 69 -20.28 3.95 -4.36
C PRO A 69 -19.24 3.27 -3.44
N TYR A 70 -18.89 2.00 -3.67
CA TYR A 70 -17.80 1.32 -2.94
C TYR A 70 -16.47 2.09 -3.08
N PRO A 71 -15.61 2.21 -2.05
CA PRO A 71 -14.28 2.87 -2.14
C PRO A 71 -13.25 2.04 -2.90
N ALA A 72 -13.54 1.73 -4.16
CA ALA A 72 -12.71 0.86 -4.99
C ALA A 72 -11.30 1.42 -5.20
N THR A 73 -11.15 2.73 -5.34
CA THR A 73 -9.85 3.40 -5.52
C THR A 73 -8.96 3.19 -4.30
N ALA A 74 -9.49 3.36 -3.09
CA ALA A 74 -8.74 3.09 -1.87
C ALA A 74 -8.39 1.59 -1.74
N ASP A 75 -9.32 0.71 -2.13
CA ASP A 75 -9.14 -0.74 -2.10
C ASP A 75 -8.01 -1.20 -3.03
N VAL A 76 -8.03 -0.75 -4.29
CA VAL A 76 -6.97 -0.99 -5.28
C VAL A 76 -5.63 -0.51 -4.75
N LEU A 77 -5.55 0.74 -4.28
CA LEU A 77 -4.29 1.34 -3.84
C LEU A 77 -3.72 0.71 -2.56
N VAL A 78 -4.56 0.16 -1.67
CA VAL A 78 -4.09 -0.60 -0.50
C VAL A 78 -3.58 -1.98 -0.91
N VAL A 79 -4.26 -2.69 -1.83
CA VAL A 79 -3.90 -4.06 -2.22
C VAL A 79 -2.67 -4.09 -3.13
N ALA A 80 -2.50 -3.08 -3.97
CA ALA A 80 -1.45 -3.02 -4.99
C ALA A 80 -0.02 -3.24 -4.44
N PRO A 81 0.42 -2.55 -3.37
CA PRO A 81 1.73 -2.79 -2.74
C PRO A 81 2.06 -4.25 -2.46
N PHE A 82 1.13 -4.94 -1.80
CA PHE A 82 1.29 -6.32 -1.38
C PHE A 82 1.28 -7.28 -2.57
N LEU A 83 0.51 -6.96 -3.61
CA LEU A 83 0.54 -7.72 -4.86
C LEU A 83 1.86 -7.53 -5.61
N LEU A 84 2.37 -6.30 -5.69
CA LEU A 84 3.66 -6.01 -6.34
C LEU A 84 4.81 -6.72 -5.63
N ASP A 85 4.87 -6.67 -4.30
CA ASP A 85 5.86 -7.40 -3.49
C ASP A 85 5.77 -8.91 -3.73
N THR A 86 4.57 -9.48 -3.65
CA THR A 86 4.39 -10.93 -3.85
C THR A 86 4.82 -11.36 -5.25
N LEU A 87 4.44 -10.59 -6.28
CA LEU A 87 4.82 -10.87 -7.67
C LEU A 87 6.33 -10.68 -7.89
N GLY A 88 6.95 -9.68 -7.26
CA GLY A 88 8.39 -9.46 -7.31
C GLY A 88 9.16 -10.65 -6.75
N ASN A 89 8.72 -11.20 -5.62
CA ASN A 89 9.30 -12.43 -5.06
C ASN A 89 9.07 -13.63 -5.98
N LEU A 90 7.84 -13.84 -6.48
CA LEU A 90 7.53 -14.95 -7.39
C LEU A 90 8.36 -14.91 -8.67
N ALA A 91 8.57 -13.72 -9.23
CA ALA A 91 9.36 -13.51 -10.44
C ALA A 91 10.87 -13.48 -10.20
N GLY A 92 11.33 -13.60 -8.94
CA GLY A 92 12.76 -13.56 -8.59
C GLY A 92 13.41 -12.19 -8.78
N LEU A 93 12.63 -11.10 -8.79
CA LEU A 93 13.16 -9.75 -9.03
C LEU A 93 14.13 -9.30 -7.92
N TYR A 94 13.82 -9.66 -6.67
CA TYR A 94 14.67 -9.38 -5.51
C TYR A 94 16.04 -10.06 -5.59
N ASP A 95 16.16 -11.17 -6.31
CA ASP A 95 17.44 -11.87 -6.49
C ASP A 95 18.15 -11.41 -7.77
N ALA A 96 17.39 -10.95 -8.77
CA ALA A 96 17.91 -10.54 -10.07
C ALA A 96 18.40 -9.08 -10.09
N TYR A 97 17.82 -8.20 -9.26
CA TYR A 97 18.11 -6.77 -9.27
C TYR A 97 18.16 -6.20 -7.84
N ASP A 98 19.34 -5.75 -7.42
CA ASP A 98 19.58 -5.15 -6.10
C ASP A 98 18.64 -3.98 -5.79
N ALA A 99 18.27 -3.19 -6.79
CA ALA A 99 17.41 -2.02 -6.62
C ALA A 99 15.91 -2.35 -6.47
N THR A 100 15.50 -3.61 -6.54
CA THR A 100 14.08 -3.99 -6.46
C THR A 100 13.45 -3.53 -5.16
N ASP A 101 14.18 -3.70 -4.06
CA ASP A 101 13.71 -3.38 -2.72
C ASP A 101 13.52 -1.86 -2.54
N ASP A 102 14.56 -1.07 -2.82
CA ASP A 102 14.52 0.41 -2.85
C ASP A 102 13.34 0.97 -3.68
N VAL A 103 13.14 0.39 -4.87
CA VAL A 103 12.06 0.81 -5.78
C VAL A 103 10.71 0.50 -5.16
N LEU A 104 10.53 -0.68 -4.56
CA LEU A 104 9.28 -1.04 -3.94
C LEU A 104 9.04 -0.25 -2.64
N HIS A 105 10.04 0.02 -1.83
CA HIS A 105 9.93 0.94 -0.68
C HIS A 105 9.44 2.32 -1.10
N THR A 106 9.84 2.81 -2.27
CA THR A 106 9.32 4.07 -2.80
C THR A 106 7.90 3.94 -3.36
N ILE A 107 7.69 3.01 -4.31
CA ILE A 107 6.43 2.89 -5.08
C ILE A 107 5.28 2.44 -4.19
N ASN A 108 5.50 1.46 -3.32
CA ASN A 108 4.46 0.93 -2.44
C ASN A 108 3.96 2.02 -1.49
N TRP A 109 4.83 2.90 -1.00
CA TRP A 109 4.45 3.97 -0.08
C TRP A 109 3.71 5.12 -0.77
N ILE A 110 4.01 5.38 -2.05
CA ILE A 110 3.18 6.26 -2.89
C ILE A 110 1.75 5.74 -2.91
N LEU A 111 1.57 4.45 -3.17
CA LEU A 111 0.25 3.82 -3.28
C LEU A 111 -0.48 3.78 -1.94
N LEU A 112 0.17 3.34 -0.86
CA LEU A 112 -0.42 3.27 0.48
C LEU A 112 -0.93 4.62 0.97
N VAL A 113 -0.11 5.68 0.82
CA VAL A 113 -0.50 7.03 1.27
C VAL A 113 -1.54 7.65 0.34
N ALA A 114 -1.49 7.38 -0.98
CA ALA A 114 -2.57 7.74 -1.88
C ALA A 114 -3.89 7.04 -1.50
N ALA A 115 -3.84 5.78 -1.06
CA ALA A 115 -5.00 5.03 -0.60
C ALA A 115 -5.64 5.66 0.65
N PHE A 116 -4.80 6.12 1.60
CA PHE A 116 -5.26 6.88 2.75
C PHE A 116 -6.06 8.12 2.32
N HIS A 117 -5.56 8.89 1.35
CA HIS A 117 -6.28 10.06 0.83
C HIS A 117 -7.55 9.68 0.06
N ALA A 118 -7.49 8.64 -0.78
CA ALA A 118 -8.64 8.12 -1.49
C ALA A 118 -9.79 7.84 -0.52
N TRP A 119 -9.49 7.15 0.60
CA TRP A 119 -10.45 6.87 1.66
C TRP A 119 -10.90 8.13 2.40
N ARG A 120 -9.94 8.95 2.84
CA ARG A 120 -10.20 10.19 3.60
C ARG A 120 -11.20 11.08 2.88
N TYR A 121 -11.02 11.30 1.58
CA TYR A 121 -11.88 12.16 0.76
C TYR A 121 -13.27 11.55 0.46
N ARG A 122 -13.55 10.31 0.89
CA ARG A 122 -14.91 9.76 0.93
C ARG A 122 -15.71 10.20 2.15
N ARG A 123 -15.05 10.62 3.25
CA ARG A 123 -15.73 10.82 4.54
C ARG A 123 -16.50 12.14 4.67
N GLY A 124 -16.41 13.06 3.72
CA GLY A 124 -17.09 14.36 3.79
C GLY A 124 -16.74 15.19 5.04
N GLY A 125 -17.39 16.34 5.22
CA GLY A 125 -17.30 17.13 6.46
C GLY A 125 -15.90 17.70 6.77
N SER A 126 -15.38 17.48 7.99
CA SER A 126 -14.10 18.05 8.49
C SER A 126 -12.88 17.73 7.62
N THR A 127 -12.93 16.65 6.84
CA THR A 127 -11.87 16.32 5.86
C THR A 127 -11.80 17.31 4.69
N ALA A 128 -12.92 17.95 4.35
CA ALA A 128 -13.00 19.01 3.34
C ALA A 128 -12.61 20.39 3.91
N ALA A 129 -12.57 20.54 5.23
CA ALA A 129 -12.19 21.79 5.90
C ALA A 129 -10.67 21.93 6.09
N MET A 130 -9.89 20.85 5.97
CA MET A 130 -8.43 20.92 6.03
C MET A 130 -7.85 21.50 4.75
N SER A 131 -6.83 22.35 4.88
CA SER A 131 -6.10 22.86 3.73
C SER A 131 -5.35 21.71 3.02
N GLY A 132 -5.05 21.91 1.73
CA GLY A 132 -4.24 20.95 0.97
C GLY A 132 -2.86 20.72 1.58
N ARG A 133 -2.27 21.74 2.24
CA ARG A 133 -0.98 21.63 2.93
C ARG A 133 -1.07 20.75 4.17
N ASP A 134 -2.10 20.94 4.99
CA ASP A 134 -2.30 20.12 6.20
C ASP A 134 -2.62 18.67 5.84
N ALA A 135 -3.42 18.47 4.79
CA ALA A 135 -3.70 17.13 4.26
C ALA A 135 -2.41 16.47 3.75
N TRP A 136 -1.56 17.22 3.05
CA TRP A 136 -0.28 16.72 2.57
C TRP A 136 0.64 16.29 3.72
N LEU A 137 0.83 17.16 4.72
CA LEU A 137 1.66 16.88 5.91
C LEU A 137 1.12 15.69 6.72
N LEU A 138 -0.21 15.57 6.84
CA LEU A 138 -0.82 14.42 7.50
C LEU A 138 -0.49 13.11 6.78
N GLY A 139 -0.60 13.08 5.45
CA GLY A 139 -0.25 11.87 4.68
C GLY A 139 1.25 11.55 4.77
N ALA A 140 2.12 12.56 4.76
CA ALA A 140 3.56 12.38 4.95
C ALA A 140 3.87 11.75 6.32
N GLY A 141 3.25 12.26 7.40
CA GLY A 141 3.41 11.70 8.74
C GLY A 141 2.88 10.27 8.87
N ILE A 142 1.76 9.95 8.20
CA ILE A 142 1.25 8.58 8.14
C ILE A 142 2.24 7.65 7.42
N GLY A 143 2.80 8.08 6.29
CA GLY A 143 3.82 7.31 5.56
C GLY A 143 5.06 7.03 6.43
N ALA A 144 5.59 8.06 7.09
CA ALA A 144 6.74 7.95 7.98
C ALA A 144 6.49 7.01 9.17
N LEU A 145 5.33 7.10 9.82
CA LEU A 145 4.98 6.20 10.92
C LEU A 145 4.73 4.76 10.43
N ALA A 146 4.16 4.60 9.25
CA ALA A 146 3.92 3.28 8.67
C ALA A 146 5.22 2.55 8.33
N ILE A 147 6.23 3.24 7.75
CA ILE A 147 7.52 2.61 7.50
C ILE A 147 8.23 2.23 8.79
N VAL A 148 8.19 3.07 9.84
CA VAL A 148 8.75 2.68 11.14
C VAL A 148 8.11 1.38 11.66
N GLY A 149 6.79 1.23 11.50
CA GLY A 149 6.09 -0.01 11.86
C GLY A 149 6.51 -1.22 11.01
N TRP A 150 6.79 -1.02 9.73
CA TRP A 150 7.27 -2.07 8.82
C TRP A 150 8.69 -2.52 9.18
N GLU A 151 9.63 -1.59 9.37
CA GLU A 151 11.00 -1.89 9.81
C GLU A 151 11.03 -2.65 11.13
N ILE A 152 10.15 -2.29 12.08
CA ILE A 152 10.02 -3.04 13.33
C ILE A 152 9.56 -4.48 13.07
N ALA A 153 8.64 -4.69 12.14
CA ALA A 153 8.17 -6.03 11.78
C ALA A 153 9.29 -6.85 11.13
N GLU A 154 10.06 -6.27 10.23
CA GLU A 154 11.20 -6.95 9.60
C GLU A 154 12.29 -7.28 10.60
N TRP A 155 12.62 -6.35 11.50
CA TRP A 155 13.55 -6.60 12.59
C TRP A 155 13.09 -7.78 13.48
N ILE A 156 11.80 -7.86 13.82
CA ILE A 156 11.25 -9.02 14.57
C ILE A 156 11.43 -10.33 13.79
N VAL A 157 11.17 -10.33 12.48
CA VAL A 157 11.33 -11.51 11.63
C VAL A 157 12.79 -11.96 11.57
N ALA A 158 13.72 -11.00 11.43
CA ALA A 158 15.15 -11.26 11.45
C ALA A 158 15.60 -11.86 12.79
N GLU A 159 15.22 -11.25 13.92
CA GLU A 159 15.64 -11.67 15.26
C GLU A 159 15.05 -13.04 15.66
N THR A 160 13.82 -13.33 15.25
CA THR A 160 13.18 -14.62 15.55
C THR A 160 13.64 -15.75 14.62
N GLY A 161 14.36 -15.43 13.54
CA GLY A 161 14.68 -16.39 12.47
C GLY A 161 13.45 -16.89 11.71
N ALA A 162 12.28 -16.30 11.94
CA ALA A 162 11.06 -16.67 11.25
C ALA A 162 11.25 -16.49 9.74
N GLY A 163 10.88 -17.51 8.96
CA GLY A 163 11.00 -17.42 7.51
C GLY A 163 12.42 -17.48 6.94
N GLY A 164 13.44 -17.86 7.73
CA GLY A 164 14.82 -18.06 7.28
C GLY A 164 15.81 -16.96 7.68
N GLY A 165 15.33 -15.91 8.35
CA GLY A 165 16.14 -14.76 8.80
C GLY A 165 16.42 -13.79 7.65
N LEU A 166 15.84 -12.58 7.73
CA LEU A 166 16.15 -11.51 6.79
C LEU A 166 17.57 -10.98 7.05
N ALA A 167 18.34 -10.74 6.00
CA ALA A 167 19.71 -10.23 6.08
C ALA A 167 19.72 -8.69 6.19
N LEU A 168 19.04 -8.15 7.21
CA LEU A 168 18.90 -6.70 7.40
C LEU A 168 20.23 -6.06 7.79
N THR A 169 20.49 -4.86 7.27
CA THR A 169 21.61 -4.02 7.69
C THR A 169 21.12 -2.66 8.19
N TYR A 170 21.90 -1.99 9.03
CA TYR A 170 21.55 -0.63 9.46
C TYR A 170 21.42 0.36 8.29
N GLY A 171 22.24 0.19 7.25
CA GLY A 171 22.20 1.04 6.06
C GLY A 171 20.90 0.86 5.28
N ASP A 172 20.43 -0.39 5.17
CA ASP A 172 19.18 -0.82 4.54
C ASP A 172 17.98 -0.14 5.22
N THR A 173 17.79 -0.40 6.51
CA THR A 173 16.72 0.21 7.32
C THR A 173 16.69 1.74 7.23
N VAL A 174 17.84 2.42 7.26
CA VAL A 174 17.87 3.88 7.12
C VAL A 174 17.48 4.33 5.71
N GLY A 175 17.90 3.58 4.68
CA GLY A 175 17.49 3.74 3.30
C GLY A 175 15.98 3.59 3.14
N ASP A 176 15.41 2.52 3.68
CA ASP A 176 13.99 2.21 3.61
C ASP A 176 13.14 3.26 4.29
N LEU A 177 13.54 3.70 5.49
CA LEU A 177 12.91 4.82 6.18
C LEU A 177 12.89 6.08 5.31
N ALA A 178 13.99 6.39 4.64
CA ALA A 178 14.09 7.58 3.78
C ALA A 178 13.24 7.46 2.50
N LEU A 179 13.40 6.37 1.76
CA LEU A 179 12.71 6.10 0.49
C LEU A 179 11.20 6.00 0.68
N SER A 180 10.77 5.26 1.70
CA SER A 180 9.37 5.06 2.03
C SER A 180 8.71 6.34 2.54
N THR A 181 9.43 7.15 3.32
CA THR A 181 8.94 8.47 3.73
C THR A 181 8.79 9.39 2.51
N ALA A 182 9.78 9.43 1.62
CA ALA A 182 9.73 10.22 0.39
C ALA A 182 8.60 9.77 -0.55
N GLY A 183 8.43 8.46 -0.73
CA GLY A 183 7.33 7.85 -1.46
C GLY A 183 5.98 8.23 -0.84
N GLY A 184 5.86 8.17 0.49
CA GLY A 184 4.67 8.61 1.22
C GLY A 184 4.36 10.09 1.03
N MET A 185 5.37 10.96 1.05
CA MET A 185 5.21 12.40 0.75
C MET A 185 4.68 12.64 -0.67
N LEU A 186 5.21 11.89 -1.66
CA LEU A 186 4.76 11.99 -3.05
C LEU A 186 3.34 11.43 -3.23
N GLY A 187 3.03 10.28 -2.64
CA GLY A 187 1.68 9.70 -2.60
C GLY A 187 0.68 10.64 -1.94
N SER A 188 1.09 11.32 -0.88
CA SER A 188 0.28 12.35 -0.21
C SER A 188 -0.01 13.52 -1.13
N TRP A 189 1.01 14.01 -1.84
CA TRP A 189 0.87 15.12 -2.78
C TRP A 189 -0.07 14.76 -3.94
N LEU A 190 0.10 13.58 -4.53
CA LEU A 190 -0.78 13.04 -5.57
C LEU A 190 -2.23 12.91 -5.06
N GLY A 191 -2.40 12.38 -3.86
CA GLY A 191 -3.71 12.23 -3.21
C GLY A 191 -4.43 13.58 -3.08
N VAL A 192 -3.75 14.59 -2.55
CA VAL A 192 -4.30 15.95 -2.42
C VAL A 192 -4.62 16.54 -3.80
N ARG A 193 -3.72 16.37 -4.78
CA ARG A 193 -3.84 17.00 -6.11
C ARG A 193 -4.93 16.40 -6.98
N TYR A 194 -5.18 15.09 -6.88
CA TYR A 194 -6.05 14.37 -7.81
C TYR A 194 -7.30 13.78 -7.16
N LEU A 195 -7.26 13.45 -5.87
CA LEU A 195 -8.36 12.76 -5.19
C LEU A 195 -9.26 13.70 -4.39
N ALA A 196 -8.79 14.90 -4.03
CA ALA A 196 -9.60 15.91 -3.36
C ALA A 196 -10.75 16.44 -4.25
N ALA A 197 -11.76 17.03 -3.63
CA ALA A 197 -12.71 17.89 -4.34
C ALA A 197 -12.03 19.24 -4.59
N HIS A 198 -11.99 19.71 -5.84
CA HIS A 198 -11.50 21.05 -6.15
C HIS A 198 -12.70 21.96 -6.41
N GLU A 199 -12.74 23.12 -5.75
CA GLU A 199 -13.50 24.25 -6.29
C GLU A 199 -12.77 24.70 -7.57
N ARG A 200 -13.51 24.78 -8.69
CA ARG A 200 -13.02 25.60 -9.79
C ARG A 200 -13.06 27.03 -9.29
N SER A 201 -11.89 27.61 -9.01
CA SER A 201 -11.75 29.05 -8.83
C SER A 201 -12.43 29.72 -10.02
N ARG A 202 -13.51 30.45 -9.74
CA ARG A 202 -14.10 31.40 -10.69
C ARG A 202 -13.18 32.60 -10.86
#